data_AF-A0A1W2FWN7-F1
#
_entry.id   AF-A0A1W2FWN7-F1
#
_cell.length_a   1.000
_cell.length_b   1.000
_cell.length_c   1.000
_cell.angle_alpha   90.00
_cell.angle_beta   90.00
_cell.angle_gamma   90.00
#
_symmetry.space_group_name_H-M   'P 1'
#
loop_
_entity.id
_entity.type
_entity.pdbx_description
1 polymer ?
#
loop_
_entity_poly.entity_id
_entity_poly.type
_entity_poly.pdbx_seq_one_letter_code
_entity_poly.pdbx_strand_id
1 'polypeptide(L)'
;MTTPDRNRAMAAQLVRAHDELRRELRRVRSQLGSGDAVLSRSLTTHCLAFCDNLRHHHTMEDGGFALLDGELAPVLDRLRQEHHVVSAALGRIRDLLGSDAAAADVELAFEQLSEQLERHFAYEEEQLLPALNG
;
A
#
# COMPACT_ATOMS: atom_id res chain seq x y z
N MET A 1 -19.34 -20.87 6.63
CA MET A 1 -17.87 -20.77 6.79
C MET A 1 -17.58 -20.58 8.27
N THR A 2 -16.69 -21.39 8.86
CA THR A 2 -16.32 -21.27 10.28
C THR A 2 -15.41 -20.03 10.49
N THR A 3 -15.31 -19.54 11.73
CA THR A 3 -14.39 -18.42 12.06
C THR A 3 -12.93 -18.75 11.73
N PRO A 4 -12.39 -19.95 12.05
CA PRO A 4 -11.03 -20.32 11.66
C PRO A 4 -10.80 -20.35 10.14
N ASP A 5 -11.77 -20.83 9.36
CA ASP A 5 -11.67 -20.82 7.89
C ASP A 5 -11.67 -19.39 7.33
N ARG A 6 -12.45 -18.49 7.94
CA ARG A 6 -12.47 -17.07 7.59
C ARG A 6 -11.13 -16.41 7.87
N ASN A 7 -10.54 -16.62 9.04
CA ASN A 7 -9.29 -15.98 9.43
C ASN A 7 -8.12 -16.42 8.53
N ARG A 8 -8.03 -17.73 8.21
CA ARG A 8 -7.05 -18.22 7.23
C ARG A 8 -7.25 -17.63 5.84
N ALA A 9 -8.50 -17.47 5.40
CA ALA A 9 -8.80 -16.83 4.12
C ALA A 9 -8.38 -15.35 4.11
N MET A 10 -8.56 -14.63 5.24
CA MET A 10 -8.08 -13.26 5.41
C MET A 10 -6.56 -13.18 5.38
N ALA A 11 -5.85 -14.04 6.13
CA ALA A 11 -4.38 -14.12 6.10
C ALA A 11 -3.84 -14.35 4.68
N ALA A 12 -4.44 -15.30 3.96
CA ALA A 12 -4.02 -15.59 2.60
C ALA A 12 -4.34 -14.43 1.63
N GLN A 13 -5.42 -13.69 1.86
CA GLN A 13 -5.77 -12.51 1.07
C GLN A 13 -4.81 -11.34 1.32
N LEU A 14 -4.43 -11.10 2.58
CA LEU A 14 -3.46 -10.08 2.97
C LEU A 14 -2.13 -10.27 2.23
N VAL A 15 -1.54 -11.46 2.32
CA VAL A 15 -0.26 -11.77 1.65
C VAL A 15 -0.37 -11.59 0.14
N ARG A 16 -1.47 -12.06 -0.47
CA ARG A 16 -1.67 -11.90 -1.93
C ARG A 16 -1.74 -10.44 -2.34
N ALA A 17 -2.47 -9.61 -1.59
CA ALA A 17 -2.62 -8.19 -1.87
C ALA A 17 -1.26 -7.47 -1.74
N HIS A 18 -0.51 -7.72 -0.67
CA HIS A 18 0.83 -7.14 -0.50
C HIS A 18 1.79 -7.55 -1.62
N ASP A 19 1.80 -8.83 -1.98
CA ASP A 19 2.61 -9.32 -3.08
C ASP A 19 2.29 -8.65 -4.41
N GLU A 20 1.01 -8.39 -4.68
CA GLU A 20 0.57 -7.68 -5.88
C GLU A 20 0.97 -6.20 -5.85
N LEU A 21 0.75 -5.51 -4.74
CA LEU A 21 1.14 -4.11 -4.54
C LEU A 21 2.66 -3.93 -4.66
N ARG A 22 3.46 -4.82 -4.05
CA ARG A 22 4.92 -4.85 -4.20
C ARG A 22 5.34 -5.02 -5.66
N ARG A 23 4.67 -5.91 -6.42
CA ARG A 23 4.95 -6.09 -7.86
C ARG A 23 4.59 -4.86 -8.67
N GLU A 24 3.45 -4.24 -8.39
CA GLU A 24 2.99 -3.04 -9.10
C GLU A 24 3.90 -1.84 -8.84
N LEU A 25 4.29 -1.63 -7.58
CA LEU A 25 5.20 -0.57 -7.18
C LEU A 25 6.57 -0.69 -7.87
N ARG A 26 7.13 -1.91 -7.94
CA ARG A 26 8.37 -2.15 -8.70
C ARG A 26 8.24 -1.82 -10.18
N ARG A 27 7.09 -2.16 -10.80
CA ARG A 27 6.83 -1.82 -12.21
C ARG A 27 6.81 -0.32 -12.42
N VAL A 28 6.03 0.41 -11.61
CA VAL A 28 5.94 1.88 -11.70
C VAL A 28 7.32 2.52 -11.52
N ARG A 29 8.09 2.11 -10.51
CA ARG A 29 9.46 2.61 -10.27
C ARG A 29 10.41 2.35 -11.43
N SER A 30 10.38 1.15 -12.02
CA SER A 30 11.24 0.86 -13.19
C SER A 30 10.93 1.72 -14.42
N GLN A 31 9.68 2.13 -14.57
CA GLN A 31 9.25 2.99 -15.68
C GLN A 31 9.62 4.46 -15.43
N LEU A 32 9.61 4.91 -14.16
CA LEU A 32 10.03 6.26 -13.79
C LEU A 32 11.54 6.48 -14.00
N GLY A 33 12.39 5.52 -13.59
CA GLY A 33 13.85 5.62 -13.74
C GLY A 33 14.39 5.49 -15.17
N SER A 34 13.52 5.47 -16.19
CA SER A 34 13.92 5.33 -17.60
C SER A 34 14.47 6.62 -18.22
N GLY A 35 14.46 7.75 -17.51
CA GLY A 35 15.16 8.98 -17.88
C GLY A 35 14.41 9.96 -18.79
N ASP A 36 13.11 9.73 -19.05
CA ASP A 36 12.28 10.70 -19.76
C ASP A 36 11.96 11.89 -18.86
N ALA A 37 12.30 13.10 -19.29
CA ALA A 37 12.00 14.34 -18.56
C ALA A 37 10.48 14.59 -18.42
N VAL A 38 9.66 13.92 -19.23
CA VAL A 38 8.20 14.06 -19.28
C VAL A 38 7.53 12.71 -19.03
N LEU A 39 6.59 12.67 -18.09
CA LEU A 39 5.80 11.47 -17.84
C LEU A 39 4.87 11.18 -19.01
N SER A 40 4.95 9.97 -19.56
CA SER A 40 3.97 9.54 -20.55
C SER A 40 2.57 9.46 -19.93
N ARG A 41 1.54 9.65 -20.75
CA ARG A 41 0.13 9.49 -20.33
C ARG A 41 -0.16 8.09 -19.77
N SER A 42 0.46 7.08 -20.36
CA SER A 42 0.36 5.68 -19.91
C SER A 42 0.96 5.51 -18.51
N LEU A 43 2.16 6.02 -18.27
CA LEU A 43 2.82 5.96 -16.96
C LEU A 43 2.01 6.71 -15.90
N THR A 44 1.53 7.92 -16.21
CA THR A 44 0.64 8.68 -15.32
C THR A 44 -0.60 7.87 -14.94
N THR A 45 -1.20 7.17 -15.90
CA THR A 45 -2.37 6.31 -15.66
C THR A 45 -2.04 5.14 -14.74
N HIS A 46 -0.89 4.49 -14.93
CA HIS A 46 -0.43 3.41 -14.04
C HIS A 46 -0.13 3.90 -12.62
N CYS A 47 0.52 5.06 -12.47
CA CYS A 47 0.78 5.66 -11.16
C CYS A 47 -0.53 5.94 -10.40
N LEU A 48 -1.53 6.51 -11.09
CA LEU A 48 -2.84 6.79 -10.50
C LEU A 48 -3.59 5.51 -10.13
N ALA A 49 -3.55 4.48 -11.00
CA ALA A 49 -4.15 3.19 -10.73
C ALA A 49 -3.56 2.52 -9.49
N PHE A 50 -2.23 2.52 -9.36
CA PHE A 50 -1.54 2.03 -8.17
C PHE A 50 -1.97 2.80 -6.90
N CYS A 51 -2.03 4.13 -6.98
CA CYS A 51 -2.47 4.96 -5.85
C CYS A 51 -3.91 4.62 -5.42
N ASP A 52 -4.80 4.40 -6.38
CA ASP A 52 -6.20 4.04 -6.10
C ASP A 52 -6.30 2.62 -5.52
N ASN A 53 -5.53 1.66 -6.03
CA ASN A 53 -5.49 0.28 -5.56
C ASN A 53 -5.00 0.19 -4.12
N LEU A 54 -3.88 0.84 -3.81
CA LEU A 54 -3.31 0.86 -2.46
C LEU A 54 -4.24 1.55 -1.44
N ARG A 55 -4.88 2.65 -1.83
CA ARG A 55 -5.89 3.30 -0.97
C ARG A 55 -7.07 2.36 -0.70
N HIS A 56 -7.54 1.64 -1.72
CA HIS A 56 -8.64 0.69 -1.58
C HIS A 56 -8.27 -0.45 -0.62
N HIS A 57 -7.07 -1.03 -0.80
CA HIS A 57 -6.50 -2.05 0.09
C HIS A 57 -6.56 -1.63 1.56
N HIS A 58 -5.93 -0.50 1.93
CA HIS A 58 -5.94 -0.02 3.33
C HIS A 58 -7.36 0.32 3.85
N THR A 59 -8.24 0.83 2.99
CA THR A 59 -9.63 1.13 3.39
C THR A 59 -10.39 -0.15 3.77
N MET A 60 -10.17 -1.24 3.03
CA MET A 60 -10.78 -2.52 3.31
C MET A 60 -10.21 -3.15 4.60
N GLU A 61 -8.91 -2.99 4.84
CA GLU A 61 -8.26 -3.44 6.07
C GLU A 61 -8.74 -2.68 7.30
N ASP A 62 -8.78 -1.35 7.25
CA ASP A 62 -9.29 -0.53 8.34
C ASP A 62 -10.72 -0.93 8.75
N GLY A 63 -11.58 -1.23 7.76
CA GLY A 63 -12.93 -1.75 7.99
C GLY A 63 -12.94 -3.16 8.59
N GLY A 64 -11.97 -3.99 8.23
CA GLY A 64 -11.79 -5.35 8.76
C GLY A 64 -11.20 -5.39 10.18
N PHE A 65 -10.40 -4.40 10.58
CA PHE A 65 -9.77 -4.34 11.91
C PHE A 65 -10.78 -4.30 13.05
N ALA A 66 -11.99 -3.78 12.82
CA ALA A 66 -13.07 -3.82 13.81
C ALA A 66 -13.46 -5.24 14.24
N LEU A 67 -13.13 -6.26 13.43
CA LEU A 67 -13.44 -7.66 13.69
C LEU A 67 -12.30 -8.41 14.42
N LEU A 68 -11.14 -7.78 14.59
CA LEU A 68 -9.92 -8.39 15.16
C LEU A 68 -9.57 -7.81 16.55
N ASP A 69 -10.50 -7.09 17.17
CA ASP A 69 -10.32 -6.43 18.47
C ASP A 69 -10.00 -7.43 19.60
N GLY A 70 -9.21 -6.98 20.58
CA GLY A 70 -8.62 -7.78 21.66
C GLY A 70 -7.16 -7.37 21.93
N GLU A 71 -6.29 -8.36 22.10
CA GLU A 71 -4.85 -8.14 22.35
C GLU A 71 -4.12 -7.43 21.18
N LEU A 72 -4.74 -7.39 20.00
CA LEU A 72 -4.21 -6.70 18.82
C LEU A 72 -4.49 -5.19 18.80
N ALA A 73 -5.29 -4.64 19.72
CA ALA A 73 -5.67 -3.22 19.64
C ALA A 73 -4.47 -2.25 19.45
N PRO A 74 -3.33 -2.38 20.16
CA PRO A 74 -2.17 -1.52 19.94
C PRO A 74 -1.53 -1.68 18.55
N VAL A 75 -1.56 -2.89 17.98
CA VAL A 75 -1.08 -3.17 16.61
C VAL A 75 -1.99 -2.47 15.60
N LEU A 76 -3.30 -2.65 15.74
CA LEU A 76 -4.29 -2.08 14.82
C LEU A 76 -4.27 -0.54 14.84
N ASP A 77 -4.06 0.07 16.01
CA ASP A 77 -3.90 1.53 16.12
C ASP A 77 -2.65 2.04 15.41
N ARG A 78 -1.54 1.30 15.50
CA ARG A 78 -0.33 1.62 14.75
C ARG A 78 -0.56 1.48 13.25
N LEU A 79 -1.21 0.40 12.79
CA LEU A 79 -1.49 0.20 11.36
C LEU A 79 -2.35 1.33 10.78
N ARG A 80 -3.41 1.75 11.48
CA ARG A 80 -4.22 2.92 11.09
C ARG A 80 -3.38 4.19 10.97
N GLN A 81 -2.48 4.43 11.93
CA GLN A 81 -1.59 5.57 11.87
C GLN A 81 -0.64 5.50 10.66
N GLU A 82 -0.10 4.33 10.35
CA GLU A 82 0.74 4.12 9.16
C GLU A 82 -0.08 4.30 7.86
N HIS A 83 -1.33 3.83 7.81
CA HIS A 83 -2.25 4.03 6.68
C HIS A 83 -2.51 5.52 6.42
N HIS A 84 -2.68 6.33 7.46
CA HIS A 84 -2.83 7.78 7.30
C HIS A 84 -1.58 8.44 6.68
N VAL A 85 -0.38 8.01 7.09
CA VAL A 85 0.87 8.52 6.52
C VAL A 85 1.00 8.09 5.05
N VAL A 86 0.69 6.84 4.72
CA VAL A 86 0.67 6.36 3.32
C VAL A 86 -0.34 7.15 2.49
N SER A 87 -1.56 7.36 3.00
CA SER A 87 -2.61 8.11 2.31
C SER A 87 -2.16 9.54 2.00
N ALA A 88 -1.47 10.20 2.94
CA ALA A 88 -0.89 11.53 2.69
C ALA A 88 0.21 11.50 1.61
N ALA A 89 1.05 10.45 1.57
CA ALA A 89 2.04 10.27 0.51
C ALA A 89 1.40 10.05 -0.86
N LEU A 90 0.33 9.25 -0.93
CA LEU A 90 -0.45 9.06 -2.16
C LEU A 90 -1.10 10.35 -2.65
N GLY A 91 -1.62 11.18 -1.73
CA GLY A 91 -2.12 12.51 -2.06
C GLY A 91 -1.06 13.38 -2.74
N ARG A 92 0.14 13.45 -2.14
CA ARG A 92 1.26 14.20 -2.72
C ARG A 92 1.66 13.70 -4.12
N ILE A 93 1.70 12.39 -4.33
CA ILE A 93 2.00 11.81 -5.64
C ILE A 93 0.94 12.22 -6.67
N ARG A 94 -0.35 12.18 -6.30
CA ARG A 94 -1.44 12.60 -7.20
C ARG A 94 -1.34 14.09 -7.56
N ASP A 95 -0.99 14.94 -6.60
CA ASP A 95 -0.81 16.36 -6.84
C ASP A 95 0.35 16.62 -7.81
N LEU A 96 1.48 15.91 -7.64
CA LEU A 96 2.61 15.98 -8.57
C LEU A 96 2.19 15.55 -9.98
N LEU A 97 1.49 14.42 -10.11
CA LEU A 97 0.99 13.91 -11.40
C LEU A 97 -0.05 14.81 -12.08
N GLY A 98 -0.74 15.65 -11.31
CA GLY A 98 -1.72 16.62 -11.79
C GLY A 98 -1.15 18.00 -12.14
N SER A 99 0.16 18.19 -11.96
CA SER A 99 0.88 19.46 -12.16
C SER A 99 1.98 19.32 -13.23
N ASP A 100 2.62 20.43 -13.59
CA ASP A 100 3.81 20.43 -14.45
C ASP A 100 5.11 20.05 -13.68
N ALA A 101 4.99 19.15 -12.69
CA ALA A 101 6.13 18.68 -11.90
C ALA A 101 7.13 17.88 -12.75
N ALA A 102 8.40 17.91 -12.35
CA ALA A 102 9.43 17.13 -13.03
C ALA A 102 9.22 15.64 -12.77
N ALA A 103 9.52 14.81 -13.77
CA ALA A 103 9.47 13.35 -13.60
C ALA A 103 10.33 12.86 -12.41
N ALA A 104 11.44 13.54 -12.14
CA ALA A 104 12.33 13.26 -11.00
C ALA A 104 11.65 13.47 -9.63
N ASP A 105 10.74 14.44 -9.50
CA ASP A 105 10.01 14.67 -8.24
C ASP A 105 9.02 13.53 -7.97
N VAL A 106 8.35 13.04 -9.03
CA VAL A 106 7.46 11.89 -8.95
C VAL A 106 8.25 10.61 -8.64
N GLU A 107 9.40 10.42 -9.28
CA GLU A 107 10.30 9.30 -9.00
C GLU A 107 10.75 9.28 -7.54
N LEU A 108 11.21 10.41 -7.01
CA LEU A 108 11.62 10.53 -5.61
C LEU A 108 10.45 10.23 -4.66
N ALA A 109 9.25 10.71 -4.95
CA ALA A 109 8.08 10.42 -4.13
C ALA A 109 7.72 8.93 -4.12
N PHE A 110 7.85 8.23 -5.25
CA PHE A 110 7.64 6.79 -5.34
C PHE A 110 8.74 5.98 -4.67
N GLU A 111 9.99 6.44 -4.69
CA GLU A 111 11.12 5.84 -3.93
C GLU A 111 10.82 5.84 -2.43
N GLN A 112 10.47 7.01 -1.89
CA GLN A 112 10.12 7.18 -0.48
C GLN A 112 8.90 6.36 -0.07
N LEU A 113 7.86 6.35 -0.91
CA LEU A 113 6.68 5.52 -0.68
C LEU A 113 7.05 4.03 -0.67
N SER A 114 7.95 3.59 -1.54
CA SER A 114 8.40 2.20 -1.60
C SER A 114 9.10 1.76 -0.33
N GLU A 115 10.02 2.57 0.21
CA GLU A 115 10.67 2.24 1.47
C GLU A 115 9.68 2.19 2.64
N GLN A 116 8.71 3.11 2.66
CA GLN A 116 7.67 3.14 3.67
C GLN A 116 6.77 1.90 3.62
N LEU A 117 6.31 1.52 2.42
CA LEU A 117 5.41 0.38 2.23
C LEU A 117 6.08 -0.95 2.55
N GLU A 118 7.36 -1.14 2.21
CA GLU A 118 8.05 -2.38 2.56
C GLU A 118 8.14 -2.58 4.08
N ARG A 119 8.40 -1.50 4.85
CA ARG A 119 8.40 -1.56 6.32
C ARG A 119 7.00 -1.81 6.88
N HIS A 120 6.00 -1.13 6.32
CA HIS A 120 4.60 -1.25 6.73
C HIS A 120 4.06 -2.67 6.50
N PHE A 121 4.17 -3.19 5.28
CA PHE A 121 3.71 -4.55 4.95
C PHE A 121 4.43 -5.62 5.77
N ALA A 122 5.74 -5.46 6.00
CA ALA A 122 6.49 -6.40 6.83
C ALA A 122 5.98 -6.42 8.28
N TYR A 123 5.73 -5.24 8.86
CA TYR A 123 5.18 -5.14 10.22
C TYR A 123 3.78 -5.73 10.29
N GLU A 124 2.90 -5.40 9.35
CA GLU A 124 1.54 -5.93 9.33
C GLU A 124 1.51 -7.46 9.21
N GLU A 125 2.27 -8.03 8.28
CA GLU A 125 2.37 -9.48 8.12
C GLU A 125 2.94 -10.16 9.38
N GLU A 126 3.97 -9.58 9.99
CA GLU A 126 4.57 -10.09 11.24
C GLU A 126 3.55 -10.16 12.39
N GLN A 127 2.69 -9.15 12.52
CA GLN A 127 1.76 -9.07 13.64
C GLN A 127 0.43 -9.81 13.38
N LEU A 128 -0.12 -9.71 12.16
CA LEU A 128 -1.46 -10.22 11.87
C LEU A 128 -1.47 -11.69 11.44
N LEU A 129 -0.45 -12.18 10.74
CA LEU A 129 -0.45 -13.56 10.25
C LEU A 129 -0.48 -14.61 11.39
N PRO A 130 0.26 -14.47 12.50
CA PRO A 130 0.16 -15.41 13.62
C PRO A 130 -1.24 -15.44 14.24
N ALA A 131 -1.88 -14.28 14.40
CA ALA A 131 -3.21 -14.17 14.98
C ALA A 131 -4.31 -14.73 14.07
N LEU A 132 -4.16 -14.56 12.74
CA LEU A 132 -5.14 -15.04 11.76
C LEU A 132 -4.99 -16.52 11.41
N ASN A 133 -3.80 -17.09 11.54
CA ASN A 133 -3.54 -18.51 11.25
C ASN A 133 -3.65 -19.43 12.48
N GLY A 134 -3.82 -18.86 13.68
CA GLY A 134 -4.02 -19.57 14.94
C GLY A 134 -5.21 -20.52 14.97
#